data_AF-A0A125RAY3-F1
#
_entry.id   AF-A0A125RAY3-F1
#
_cell.length_a   1.000
_cell.length_b   1.000
_cell.length_c   1.000
_cell.angle_alpha   90.00
_cell.angle_beta   90.00
_cell.angle_gamma   90.00
#
_symmetry.space_group_name_H-M   'P 1'
#
loop_
_entity.id
_entity.type
_entity.pdbx_description
1 polymer ?
#
loop_
_entity_poly.entity_id
_entity_poly.type
_entity_poly.pdbx_seq_one_letter_code
_entity_poly.pdbx_strand_id
1 'polypeptide(L)'
;MEIEKLLDECRSLYCENNYPEVINTCNEILKRDFNNQRALGYKARCLYLLEECEEALTLLNNAIILYPNNSYFFDIKADILMYKEEYGKAVECFEEILKIGISDEDDFNFIKREYGTCLSLRIDQLIELEKYVDAWQCYNRMLEIESDNLERSARIDRFKKYVNEYTSRVKYRQYYVRISSNESKVKLIEFLKENGFKSSFESGLLFLIDVVDKTYNSISVDKVGDNDIISESKFYDKVNYYPRDQIVHRQLHDEDGKLVYEGYTLHYSPYGFGKAYFANGDLFREGIFDIKGIVQGKEYYPSGQLRFEGQWCLTRGYGPNAPCDGNAYDENGELIYSGKFEIKRGGVGWPMIQKPKGFPLEQKERPKIDYY
;
A
#
# COMPACT_ATOMS: atom_id res chain seq x y z
N MET A 1 21.30 30.15 -29.33
CA MET A 1 21.92 31.36 -28.73
C MET A 1 20.88 32.28 -28.12
N GLU A 2 19.73 32.52 -28.76
CA GLU A 2 18.65 33.33 -28.17
C GLU A 2 17.92 32.64 -26.99
N ILE A 3 17.53 31.36 -27.12
CA ILE A 3 16.85 30.62 -26.03
C ILE A 3 17.74 30.43 -24.80
N GLU A 4 19.02 30.07 -24.98
CA GLU A 4 19.95 29.91 -23.85
C GLU A 4 20.15 31.23 -23.10
N LYS A 5 20.23 32.37 -23.81
CA LYS A 5 20.29 33.69 -23.17
C LYS A 5 19.02 33.98 -22.35
N LEU A 6 17.84 33.64 -22.87
CA LEU A 6 16.58 33.78 -22.13
C LEU A 6 16.51 32.83 -20.92
N LEU A 7 17.10 31.64 -21.01
CA LEU A 7 17.21 30.71 -19.88
C LEU A 7 18.16 31.24 -18.80
N ASP A 8 19.29 31.85 -19.18
CA ASP A 8 20.19 32.53 -18.25
C ASP A 8 19.48 33.71 -17.56
N GLU A 9 18.66 34.46 -18.30
CA GLU A 9 17.81 35.53 -17.77
C GLU A 9 16.75 34.98 -16.80
N CYS A 10 16.03 33.91 -17.16
CA CYS A 10 15.12 33.21 -16.25
C CYS A 10 15.83 32.83 -14.94
N ARG A 11 17.04 32.26 -15.03
CA ARG A 11 17.81 31.87 -13.86
C ARG A 11 18.19 33.09 -13.00
N SER A 12 18.61 34.19 -13.61
CA SER A 12 18.94 35.43 -12.88
C SER A 12 17.73 36.00 -12.17
N LEU A 13 16.61 36.17 -12.88
CA LEU A 13 15.36 36.69 -12.33
C LEU A 13 14.80 35.78 -11.21
N TYR A 14 14.96 34.46 -11.35
CA TYR A 14 14.58 33.50 -10.33
C TYR A 14 15.40 33.69 -9.05
N CYS A 15 16.72 33.89 -9.15
CA CYS A 15 17.58 34.21 -8.01
C CYS A 15 17.21 35.54 -7.33
N GLU A 16 16.65 36.49 -8.07
CA GLU A 16 16.13 37.76 -7.56
C GLU A 16 14.71 37.65 -6.97
N ASN A 17 14.09 36.47 -7.01
CA ASN A 17 12.70 36.21 -6.64
C ASN A 17 11.67 36.99 -7.47
N ASN A 18 12.03 37.42 -8.68
CA ASN A 18 11.11 38.11 -9.59
C ASN A 18 10.30 37.10 -10.41
N TYR A 19 9.49 36.30 -9.72
CA TYR A 19 8.74 35.18 -10.31
C TYR A 19 7.79 35.57 -11.46
N PRO A 20 7.06 36.71 -11.42
CA PRO A 20 6.23 37.13 -12.55
C PRO A 20 7.06 37.33 -13.83
N GLU A 21 8.25 37.92 -13.72
CA GLU A 21 9.11 38.15 -14.88
C GLU A 21 9.79 36.87 -15.37
N VAL A 22 10.10 35.92 -14.47
CA VAL A 22 10.50 34.57 -14.87
C VAL A 22 9.41 33.90 -15.71
N ILE A 23 8.14 34.00 -15.30
CA ILE A 23 7.01 33.44 -16.05
C ILE A 23 6.88 34.12 -17.43
N ASN A 24 7.01 35.44 -17.50
CA ASN A 24 7.01 36.18 -18.77
C ASN A 24 8.11 35.68 -19.71
N THR A 25 9.35 35.59 -19.20
CA THR A 25 10.52 35.10 -19.95
C THR A 25 10.35 33.63 -20.36
N CYS A 26 9.80 32.78 -19.49
CA CYS A 26 9.47 31.40 -19.82
C CYS A 26 8.41 31.32 -20.93
N ASN A 27 7.36 32.15 -20.88
CA ASN A 27 6.35 32.22 -21.94
C ASN A 27 6.96 32.65 -23.27
N GLU A 28 7.95 33.54 -23.26
CA GLU A 28 8.72 33.91 -24.44
C GLU A 28 9.55 32.76 -25.02
N ILE A 29 10.17 31.95 -24.17
CA ILE A 29 10.87 30.73 -24.59
C ILE A 29 9.86 29.74 -25.19
N LEU A 30 8.74 29.50 -24.51
CA LEU A 30 7.72 28.54 -24.91
C LEU A 30 6.98 28.94 -26.21
N LYS A 31 6.94 30.23 -26.56
CA LYS A 31 6.48 30.67 -27.90
C LYS A 31 7.42 30.22 -29.03
N ARG A 32 8.73 30.11 -28.74
CA ARG A 32 9.77 29.74 -29.72
C ARG A 32 10.01 28.22 -29.73
N ASP A 33 9.96 27.61 -28.55
CA ASP A 33 10.13 26.18 -28.30
C ASP A 33 9.12 25.75 -27.23
N PHE A 34 7.92 25.34 -27.67
CA PHE A 34 6.80 24.98 -26.80
C PHE A 34 7.08 23.81 -25.86
N ASN A 35 8.14 23.08 -26.14
CA ASN A 35 8.52 21.84 -25.50
C ASN A 35 9.79 21.99 -24.65
N ASN A 36 10.27 23.22 -24.44
CA ASN A 36 11.49 23.48 -23.68
C ASN A 36 11.33 23.06 -22.21
N GLN A 37 11.98 21.96 -21.83
CA GLN A 37 11.82 21.36 -20.49
C GLN A 37 12.23 22.31 -19.35
N ARG A 38 13.30 23.10 -19.53
CA ARG A 38 13.78 24.05 -18.52
C ARG A 38 12.77 25.19 -18.32
N ALA A 39 12.23 25.76 -19.41
CA ALA A 39 11.22 26.82 -19.31
C ALA A 39 9.91 26.30 -18.69
N LEU A 40 9.48 25.08 -19.02
CA LEU A 40 8.33 24.44 -18.38
C LEU A 40 8.55 24.27 -16.86
N GLY A 41 9.74 23.80 -16.47
CA GLY A 41 10.12 23.62 -15.07
C GLY A 41 10.17 24.94 -14.29
N TYR A 42 10.87 25.95 -14.82
CA TYR A 42 10.91 27.28 -14.21
C TYR A 42 9.52 27.90 -14.07
N LYS A 43 8.70 27.83 -15.12
CA LYS A 43 7.32 28.34 -15.08
C LYS A 43 6.51 27.64 -14.00
N ALA A 44 6.53 26.30 -13.95
CA ALA A 44 5.81 25.54 -12.93
C ALA A 44 6.28 25.89 -11.51
N ARG A 45 7.59 26.02 -11.30
CA ARG A 45 8.16 26.41 -9.99
C ARG A 45 7.72 27.81 -9.58
N CYS A 46 7.73 28.77 -10.49
CA CYS A 46 7.30 30.14 -10.21
C CYS A 46 5.79 30.24 -9.97
N LEU A 47 4.96 29.50 -10.71
CA LEU A 47 3.53 29.42 -10.45
C LEU A 47 3.26 28.88 -9.04
N TYR A 48 3.97 27.83 -8.62
CA TYR A 48 3.90 27.33 -7.25
C TYR A 48 4.30 28.39 -6.21
N LEU A 49 5.41 29.10 -6.43
CA LEU A 49 5.88 30.16 -5.52
C LEU A 49 4.95 31.38 -5.45
N LEU A 50 4.06 31.54 -6.44
CA LEU A 50 2.98 32.52 -6.46
C LEU A 50 1.64 31.95 -5.95
N GLU A 51 1.65 30.74 -5.38
CA GLU A 51 0.47 30.01 -4.88
C GLU A 51 -0.54 29.61 -5.96
N GLU A 52 -0.18 29.71 -7.25
CA GLU A 52 -0.99 29.30 -8.40
C GLU A 52 -0.89 27.78 -8.66
N CYS A 53 -1.16 26.98 -7.63
CA CYS A 53 -0.89 25.54 -7.59
C CYS A 53 -1.63 24.73 -8.67
N GLU A 54 -2.88 25.06 -8.99
CA GLU A 54 -3.67 24.32 -9.98
C GLU A 54 -3.15 24.49 -11.41
N GLU A 55 -2.70 25.71 -11.76
CA GLU A 55 -2.09 25.97 -13.07
C GLU A 55 -0.73 25.27 -13.15
N ALA A 56 0.07 25.32 -12.08
CA ALA A 56 1.34 24.60 -12.00
C ALA A 56 1.16 23.08 -12.17
N LEU A 57 0.18 22.47 -11.47
CA LEU A 57 -0.12 21.04 -11.59
C LEU A 57 -0.60 20.67 -13.00
N THR A 58 -1.44 21.50 -13.62
CA THR A 58 -1.88 21.28 -15.00
C THR A 58 -0.70 21.30 -15.97
N LEU A 59 0.19 22.29 -15.83
CA LEU A 59 1.40 22.39 -16.63
C LEU A 59 2.32 21.18 -16.44
N LEU A 60 2.55 20.76 -15.19
CA LEU A 60 3.39 19.61 -14.86
C LEU A 60 2.81 18.29 -15.36
N ASN A 61 1.49 18.07 -15.24
CA ASN A 61 0.85 16.87 -15.75
C ASN A 61 1.04 16.73 -17.26
N ASN A 62 0.87 17.83 -18.00
CA ASN A 62 1.13 17.85 -19.45
C ASN A 62 2.62 17.61 -19.76
N ALA A 63 3.53 18.23 -19.00
CA ALA A 63 4.97 18.07 -19.18
C ALA A 63 5.44 16.63 -18.89
N ILE A 64 4.90 15.97 -17.86
CA ILE A 64 5.22 14.58 -17.48
C ILE A 64 4.77 13.60 -18.57
N ILE A 65 3.61 13.82 -19.22
CA ILE A 65 3.17 13.00 -20.34
C ILE A 65 4.18 13.06 -21.49
N LEU A 66 4.72 14.24 -21.77
CA LEU A 66 5.70 14.44 -22.84
C LEU A 66 7.11 13.94 -22.46
N TYR A 67 7.45 14.04 -21.17
CA TYR A 67 8.78 13.76 -20.64
C TYR A 67 8.71 12.90 -19.37
N PRO A 68 8.33 11.62 -19.49
CA PRO A 68 8.10 10.76 -18.33
C PRO A 68 9.37 10.44 -17.53
N ASN A 69 10.54 10.66 -18.11
CA ASN A 69 11.83 10.41 -17.46
C ASN A 69 12.49 11.70 -16.91
N ASN A 70 11.77 12.81 -16.84
CA ASN A 70 12.28 14.05 -16.25
C ASN A 70 11.89 14.12 -14.77
N SER A 71 12.82 13.73 -13.88
CA SER A 71 12.62 13.73 -12.43
C SER A 71 12.30 15.10 -11.84
N TYR A 72 12.76 16.19 -12.46
CA TYR A 72 12.51 17.56 -12.00
C TYR A 72 11.02 17.93 -12.02
N PHE A 73 10.25 17.40 -12.98
CA PHE A 73 8.80 17.63 -12.99
C PHE A 73 8.07 16.90 -11.86
N PHE A 74 8.51 15.69 -11.52
CA PHE A 74 7.97 14.96 -10.38
C PHE A 74 8.35 15.63 -9.06
N ASP A 75 9.55 16.20 -8.95
CA ASP A 75 10.01 16.93 -7.77
C ASP A 75 9.14 18.16 -7.49
N ILE A 76 8.96 19.05 -8.50
CA ILE A 76 8.08 20.21 -8.35
C ILE A 76 6.63 19.77 -8.04
N LYS A 77 6.15 18.70 -8.67
CA LYS A 77 4.81 18.18 -8.42
C LYS A 77 4.67 17.65 -6.98
N ALA A 78 5.68 16.98 -6.46
CA ALA A 78 5.71 16.48 -5.08
C ALA A 78 5.63 17.63 -4.07
N ASP A 79 6.40 18.72 -4.30
CA ASP A 79 6.37 19.92 -3.47
C ASP A 79 4.97 20.55 -3.42
N ILE A 80 4.31 20.72 -4.57
CA ILE A 80 2.95 21.26 -4.63
C ILE A 80 1.95 20.34 -3.92
N LEU A 81 2.06 19.03 -4.11
CA LEU A 81 1.18 18.05 -3.47
C LEU A 81 1.39 18.00 -1.95
N MET A 82 2.63 18.18 -1.48
CA MET A 82 2.92 18.33 -0.05
C MET A 82 2.30 19.61 0.51
N TYR A 83 2.41 20.74 -0.18
CA TYR A 83 1.77 22.00 0.21
C TYR A 83 0.24 21.87 0.31
N LYS A 84 -0.37 21.08 -0.58
CA LYS A 84 -1.81 20.76 -0.57
C LYS A 84 -2.20 19.64 0.41
N GLU A 85 -1.28 19.11 1.20
CA GLU A 85 -1.47 17.98 2.13
C GLU A 85 -1.94 16.67 1.46
N GLU A 86 -1.74 16.54 0.14
CA GLU A 86 -2.04 15.35 -0.64
C GLU A 86 -0.87 14.33 -0.57
N TYR A 87 -0.41 14.02 0.64
CA TYR A 87 0.84 13.31 0.90
C TYR A 87 0.95 11.94 0.21
N GLY A 88 -0.18 11.25 -0.01
CA GLY A 88 -0.20 9.97 -0.75
C GLY A 88 0.30 10.11 -2.19
N LYS A 89 -0.19 11.12 -2.91
CA LYS A 89 0.23 11.40 -4.29
C LYS A 89 1.65 11.97 -4.36
N ALA A 90 2.07 12.71 -3.34
CA ALA A 90 3.44 13.20 -3.24
C ALA A 90 4.44 12.03 -3.08
N VAL A 91 4.11 11.03 -2.24
CA VAL A 91 4.89 9.79 -2.10
C VAL A 91 5.05 9.08 -3.45
N GLU A 92 3.98 8.96 -4.23
CA GLU A 92 4.06 8.37 -5.59
C GLU A 92 5.04 9.13 -6.48
N CYS A 93 5.04 10.47 -6.43
CA CYS A 93 5.99 11.28 -7.20
C CYS A 93 7.45 11.02 -6.80
N PHE A 94 7.74 10.91 -5.49
CA PHE A 94 9.09 10.55 -5.03
C PHE A 94 9.49 9.14 -5.44
N GLU A 95 8.57 8.17 -5.38
CA GLU A 95 8.83 6.81 -5.86
C GLU A 95 9.17 6.79 -7.37
N GLU A 96 8.51 7.62 -8.20
CA GLU A 96 8.85 7.78 -9.62
C GLU A 96 10.23 8.42 -9.82
N ILE A 97 10.59 9.45 -9.04
CA ILE A 97 11.94 10.05 -9.10
C ILE A 97 13.01 8.99 -8.83
N LEU A 98 12.82 8.16 -7.79
CA LEU A 98 13.76 7.09 -7.46
C LEU A 98 13.84 6.00 -8.54
N LYS A 99 12.73 5.71 -9.24
CA LYS A 99 12.71 4.77 -10.38
C LYS A 99 13.45 5.32 -11.62
N ILE A 100 13.28 6.61 -11.92
CA ILE A 100 14.00 7.29 -13.01
C ILE A 100 15.51 7.26 -12.74
N GLY A 101 15.89 7.37 -11.46
CA GLY A 101 17.26 7.35 -10.99
C GLY A 101 17.85 8.75 -10.90
N ILE A 102 18.72 8.94 -9.91
CA ILE A 102 19.43 10.20 -9.66
C ILE A 102 20.93 9.88 -9.72
N SER A 103 21.64 10.57 -10.61
CA SER A 103 23.08 10.33 -10.82
C SER A 103 23.95 11.07 -9.82
N ASP A 104 23.50 12.23 -9.37
CA ASP A 104 24.22 13.08 -8.44
C ASP A 104 23.90 12.69 -6.99
N GLU A 105 24.93 12.53 -6.17
CA GLU A 105 24.77 12.04 -4.79
C GLU A 105 24.11 13.08 -3.88
N ASP A 106 24.39 14.37 -4.08
CA ASP A 106 23.79 15.44 -3.29
C ASP A 106 22.30 15.59 -3.62
N ASP A 107 21.94 15.55 -4.90
CA ASP A 107 20.54 15.53 -5.34
C ASP A 107 19.81 14.28 -4.83
N PHE A 108 20.47 13.10 -4.84
CA PHE A 108 19.88 11.87 -4.33
C PHE A 108 19.59 11.97 -2.83
N ASN A 109 20.55 12.48 -2.06
CA ASN A 109 20.40 12.69 -0.62
C ASN A 109 19.33 13.75 -0.31
N PHE A 110 19.24 14.80 -1.12
CA PHE A 110 18.17 15.80 -1.03
C PHE A 110 16.80 15.15 -1.21
N ILE A 111 16.58 14.42 -2.32
CA ILE A 111 15.30 13.76 -2.60
C ILE A 111 14.94 12.73 -1.52
N LYS A 112 15.91 11.94 -1.02
CA LYS A 112 15.68 11.02 0.10
C LYS A 112 15.20 11.74 1.36
N ARG A 113 15.73 12.93 1.65
CA ARG A 113 15.30 13.73 2.80
C ARG A 113 13.87 14.23 2.62
N GLU A 114 13.56 14.82 1.47
CA GLU A 114 12.21 15.32 1.18
C GLU A 114 11.18 14.18 1.16
N TYR A 115 11.53 13.04 0.57
CA TYR A 115 10.70 11.84 0.60
C TYR A 115 10.47 11.33 2.02
N GLY A 116 11.52 11.29 2.85
CA GLY A 116 11.40 10.94 4.28
C GLY A 116 10.47 11.88 5.05
N THR A 117 10.55 13.19 4.79
CA THR A 117 9.63 14.18 5.37
C THR A 117 8.19 13.92 4.92
N CYS A 118 7.97 13.70 3.62
CA CYS A 118 6.66 13.40 3.06
C CYS A 118 6.04 12.14 3.68
N LEU A 119 6.80 11.06 3.79
CA LEU A 119 6.37 9.83 4.45
C LEU A 119 5.99 10.08 5.91
N SER A 120 6.74 10.92 6.62
CA SER A 120 6.43 11.24 8.01
C SER A 120 5.12 12.01 8.16
N LEU A 121 4.86 12.99 7.28
CA LEU A 121 3.58 13.73 7.28
C LEU A 121 2.41 12.79 6.92
N ARG A 122 2.64 11.88 5.97
CA ARG A 122 1.66 10.86 5.63
C ARG A 122 1.38 9.91 6.80
N ILE A 123 2.39 9.51 7.56
CA ILE A 123 2.21 8.70 8.77
C ILE A 123 1.29 9.41 9.76
N ASP A 124 1.55 10.69 10.06
CA ASP A 124 0.72 11.46 10.99
C ASP A 124 -0.73 11.54 10.50
N GLN A 125 -0.95 11.86 9.22
CA GLN A 125 -2.29 11.86 8.60
C GLN A 125 -2.99 10.49 8.70
N LEU A 126 -2.27 9.39 8.44
CA LEU A 126 -2.84 8.04 8.50
C LEU A 126 -3.16 7.60 9.93
N ILE A 127 -2.39 8.05 10.93
CA ILE A 127 -2.70 7.82 12.35
C ILE A 127 -4.00 8.52 12.73
N GLU A 128 -4.19 9.78 12.32
CA GLU A 128 -5.43 10.53 12.57
C GLU A 128 -6.65 9.86 11.93
N LEU A 129 -6.47 9.24 10.77
CA LEU A 129 -7.49 8.46 10.07
C LEU A 129 -7.66 7.01 10.59
N GLU A 130 -6.94 6.62 11.66
CA GLU A 130 -6.89 5.26 12.21
C GLU A 130 -6.41 4.17 11.20
N LYS A 131 -5.67 4.54 10.16
CA LYS A 131 -5.12 3.62 9.14
C LYS A 131 -3.71 3.14 9.49
N TYR A 132 -3.62 2.35 10.55
CA TYR A 132 -2.33 1.98 11.16
C TYR A 132 -1.44 1.09 10.28
N VAL A 133 -2.04 0.23 9.44
CA VAL A 133 -1.28 -0.65 8.53
C VAL A 133 -0.55 0.19 7.47
N ASP A 134 -1.27 1.14 6.86
CA ASP A 134 -0.71 2.06 5.86
C ASP A 134 0.37 2.96 6.50
N ALA A 135 0.13 3.46 7.71
CA ALA A 135 1.14 4.24 8.46
C ALA A 135 2.41 3.41 8.72
N TRP A 136 2.25 2.14 9.10
CA TRP A 136 3.38 1.22 9.28
C TRP A 136 4.12 0.96 7.95
N GLN A 137 3.43 0.91 6.80
CA GLN A 137 4.09 0.80 5.49
C GLN A 137 4.91 2.05 5.16
N CYS A 138 4.36 3.25 5.37
CA CYS A 138 5.10 4.49 5.20
C CYS A 138 6.33 4.53 6.13
N TYR A 139 6.21 4.05 7.36
CA TYR A 139 7.35 3.95 8.29
C TYR A 139 8.45 3.01 7.79
N ASN A 140 8.10 1.84 7.26
CA ASN A 140 9.09 0.90 6.70
C ASN A 140 9.80 1.48 5.48
N ARG A 141 9.04 2.06 4.53
CA ARG A 141 9.63 2.80 3.40
C ARG A 141 10.61 3.84 3.90
N MET A 142 10.22 4.59 4.93
CA MET A 142 11.09 5.58 5.55
C MET A 142 12.41 4.94 5.99
N LEU A 143 12.37 3.83 6.75
CA LEU A 143 13.56 3.10 7.21
C LEU A 143 14.47 2.68 6.04
N GLU A 144 13.90 2.18 4.95
CA GLU A 144 14.66 1.78 3.74
C GLU A 144 15.38 2.96 3.08
N ILE A 145 14.83 4.18 3.21
CA ILE A 145 15.38 5.37 2.55
C ILE A 145 16.62 5.91 3.27
N GLU A 146 16.97 5.40 4.47
CA GLU A 146 18.12 5.77 5.32
C GLU A 146 18.59 7.23 5.13
N SER A 147 18.05 8.12 5.96
CA SER A 147 18.52 9.50 6.04
C SER A 147 18.55 9.97 7.50
N ASP A 148 19.74 10.38 7.96
CA ASP A 148 20.00 10.90 9.30
C ASP A 148 19.29 12.25 9.49
N ASN A 149 18.09 12.25 10.07
CA ASN A 149 17.40 13.49 10.44
C ASN A 149 16.79 13.42 11.85
N LEU A 150 17.10 14.40 12.69
CA LEU A 150 16.62 14.54 14.07
C LEU A 150 15.10 14.74 14.17
N GLU A 151 14.48 15.47 13.24
CA GLU A 151 13.00 15.65 13.24
C GLU A 151 12.27 14.33 12.98
N ARG A 152 12.88 13.49 12.14
CA ARG A 152 12.39 12.15 11.83
C ARG A 152 12.43 11.27 13.08
N SER A 153 13.46 11.36 13.92
CA SER A 153 13.53 10.62 15.18
C SER A 153 12.33 10.92 16.08
N ALA A 154 11.98 12.20 16.28
CA ALA A 154 10.87 12.57 17.16
C ALA A 154 9.49 12.09 16.64
N ARG A 155 9.26 12.17 15.33
CA ARG A 155 8.04 11.65 14.69
C ARG A 155 7.99 10.12 14.69
N ILE A 156 9.14 9.46 14.47
CA ILE A 156 9.30 8.00 14.63
C ILE A 156 9.04 7.57 16.08
N ASP A 157 9.57 8.28 17.07
CA ASP A 157 9.39 7.94 18.48
C ASP A 157 7.93 8.11 18.91
N ARG A 158 7.26 9.15 18.40
CA ARG A 158 5.81 9.32 18.53
C ARG A 158 5.06 8.16 17.88
N PHE A 159 5.40 7.80 16.63
CA PHE A 159 4.80 6.67 15.94
C PHE A 159 5.04 5.34 16.66
N LYS A 160 6.26 5.05 17.12
CA LYS A 160 6.60 3.87 17.93
C LYS A 160 5.82 3.82 19.23
N LYS A 161 5.64 4.95 19.91
CA LYS A 161 4.80 5.04 21.10
C LYS A 161 3.33 4.73 20.76
N TYR A 162 2.81 5.32 19.68
CA TYR A 162 1.45 5.04 19.19
C TYR A 162 1.26 3.59 18.76
N VAL A 163 2.21 3.02 18.02
CA VAL A 163 2.22 1.60 17.65
C VAL A 163 2.29 0.77 18.91
N ASN A 164 3.13 1.06 19.91
CA ASN A 164 3.14 0.32 21.17
C ASN A 164 1.82 0.42 21.96
N GLU A 165 1.17 1.59 21.96
CA GLU A 165 -0.14 1.79 22.57
C GLU A 165 -1.26 1.10 21.75
N TYR A 166 -1.12 1.02 20.44
CA TYR A 166 -2.05 0.34 19.54
C TYR A 166 -1.83 -1.17 19.50
N THR A 167 -0.59 -1.66 19.53
CA THR A 167 -0.20 -3.07 19.59
C THR A 167 -0.46 -3.66 20.97
N SER A 168 -0.48 -2.84 22.03
CA SER A 168 -1.00 -3.27 23.34
C SER A 168 -2.54 -3.37 23.36
N ARG A 169 -3.25 -2.62 22.51
CA ARG A 169 -4.72 -2.72 22.31
C ARG A 169 -5.13 -3.81 21.31
N VAL A 170 -4.33 -3.98 20.25
CA VAL A 170 -4.43 -4.98 19.19
C VAL A 170 -3.18 -5.82 19.31
N LYS A 171 -3.19 -6.88 20.12
CA LYS A 171 -1.99 -7.70 20.36
C LYS A 171 -1.32 -8.11 19.04
N TYR A 172 -0.23 -7.45 18.67
CA TYR A 172 0.65 -7.93 17.60
C TYR A 172 1.73 -8.74 18.28
N ARG A 173 1.86 -10.02 17.93
CA ARG A 173 2.97 -10.86 18.39
C ARG A 173 4.04 -10.90 17.33
N GLN A 174 5.26 -10.67 17.77
CA GLN A 174 6.47 -10.84 16.97
C GLN A 174 6.96 -12.28 17.11
N TYR A 175 7.12 -12.96 15.99
CA TYR A 175 7.63 -14.33 15.95
C TYR A 175 8.98 -14.38 15.25
N TYR A 176 9.87 -15.19 15.80
CA TYR A 176 11.15 -15.51 15.17
C TYR A 176 11.07 -16.87 14.47
N VAL A 177 11.14 -16.89 13.14
CA VAL A 177 11.17 -18.15 12.36
C VAL A 177 12.61 -18.60 12.17
N ARG A 178 12.96 -19.75 12.75
CA ARG A 178 14.23 -20.42 12.49
C ARG A 178 14.12 -21.29 11.25
N ILE A 179 14.84 -20.95 10.21
CA ILE A 179 14.86 -21.70 8.95
C ILE A 179 16.07 -22.64 8.85
N SER A 180 15.92 -23.67 8.04
CA SER A 180 16.83 -24.82 7.98
C SER A 180 17.94 -24.69 6.94
N SER A 181 17.78 -23.82 5.93
CA SER A 181 18.72 -23.64 4.82
C SER A 181 18.64 -22.27 4.16
N ASN A 182 19.62 -21.93 3.30
CA ASN A 182 19.56 -20.74 2.45
C ASN A 182 18.50 -20.84 1.34
N GLU A 183 18.15 -22.05 0.89
CA GLU A 183 17.08 -22.24 -0.10
C GLU A 183 15.71 -21.94 0.53
N SER A 184 15.48 -22.46 1.73
CA SER A 184 14.34 -22.13 2.59
C SER A 184 14.22 -20.62 2.84
N LYS A 185 15.35 -19.94 2.96
CA LYS A 185 15.43 -18.48 3.16
C LYS A 185 14.80 -17.73 1.99
N VAL A 186 15.23 -18.06 0.77
CA VAL A 186 14.74 -17.40 -0.44
C VAL A 186 13.25 -17.66 -0.61
N LYS A 187 12.81 -18.92 -0.44
CA LYS A 187 11.39 -19.29 -0.53
C LYS A 187 10.52 -18.56 0.50
N LEU A 188 10.99 -18.42 1.73
CA LEU A 188 10.27 -17.70 2.76
C LEU A 188 10.20 -16.20 2.47
N ILE A 189 11.28 -15.57 1.99
CA ILE A 189 11.28 -14.15 1.60
C ILE A 189 10.28 -13.90 0.47
N GLU A 190 10.31 -14.73 -0.57
CA GLU A 190 9.37 -14.64 -1.70
C GLU A 190 7.94 -14.81 -1.21
N PHE A 191 7.67 -15.85 -0.40
CA PHE A 191 6.36 -16.07 0.20
C PHE A 191 5.87 -14.87 1.02
N LEU A 192 6.71 -14.31 1.90
CA LEU A 192 6.33 -13.18 2.74
C LEU A 192 6.03 -11.93 1.90
N LYS A 193 6.85 -11.68 0.88
CA LYS A 193 6.69 -10.57 -0.06
C LYS A 193 5.40 -10.70 -0.89
N GLU A 194 5.13 -11.87 -1.45
CA GLU A 194 3.93 -12.15 -2.24
C GLU A 194 2.66 -12.04 -1.41
N ASN A 195 2.74 -12.34 -0.11
CA ASN A 195 1.59 -12.38 0.79
C ASN A 195 1.49 -11.16 1.72
N GLY A 196 2.27 -10.10 1.45
CA GLY A 196 2.19 -8.81 2.15
C GLY A 196 2.62 -8.84 3.62
N PHE A 197 3.35 -9.87 4.05
CA PHE A 197 3.90 -9.95 5.40
C PHE A 197 5.12 -9.05 5.55
N LYS A 198 5.29 -8.48 6.74
CA LYS A 198 6.48 -7.73 7.10
C LYS A 198 7.48 -8.63 7.81
N SER A 199 8.73 -8.58 7.37
CA SER A 199 9.79 -9.35 8.00
C SER A 199 11.14 -8.64 8.00
N SER A 200 11.95 -8.91 9.02
CA SER A 200 13.36 -8.51 9.07
C SER A 200 14.24 -9.70 9.45
N PHE A 201 15.54 -9.59 9.17
CA PHE A 201 16.51 -10.67 9.38
C PHE A 201 17.43 -10.33 10.55
N GLU A 202 17.52 -11.22 11.54
CA GLU A 202 18.42 -11.05 12.68
C GLU A 202 19.38 -12.24 12.77
N SER A 203 20.62 -12.07 12.33
CA SER A 203 21.76 -12.99 12.53
C SER A 203 21.53 -14.47 12.18
N GLY A 204 22.15 -14.95 11.11
CA GLY A 204 21.97 -16.34 10.67
C GLY A 204 20.52 -16.60 10.22
N LEU A 205 20.06 -17.85 10.19
CA LEU A 205 18.78 -18.26 9.60
C LEU A 205 17.51 -17.91 10.45
N LEU A 206 17.39 -16.67 10.95
CA LEU A 206 16.29 -16.23 11.82
C LEU A 206 15.51 -15.04 11.21
N PHE A 207 14.18 -15.14 11.14
CA PHE A 207 13.28 -14.11 10.58
C PHE A 207 12.32 -13.58 11.64
N LEU A 208 12.28 -12.27 11.84
CA LEU A 208 11.23 -11.61 12.61
C LEU A 208 10.01 -11.41 11.70
N ILE A 209 8.81 -11.80 12.14
CA ILE A 209 7.57 -11.63 11.38
C ILE A 209 6.50 -11.03 12.29
N ASP A 210 5.89 -9.92 11.85
CA ASP A 210 4.76 -9.28 12.53
C ASP A 210 3.45 -10.00 12.19
N VAL A 211 2.75 -10.53 13.19
CA VAL A 211 1.50 -11.26 13.00
C VAL A 211 0.37 -10.63 13.85
N VAL A 212 -0.80 -10.40 13.23
CA VAL A 212 -2.02 -9.88 13.88
C VAL A 212 -2.66 -10.99 14.75
N ASP A 213 -2.79 -10.82 16.08
CA ASP A 213 -3.26 -11.89 17.00
C ASP A 213 -4.62 -12.50 16.64
N LYS A 214 -5.53 -11.75 16.01
CA LYS A 214 -6.87 -12.27 15.71
C LYS A 214 -6.87 -13.40 14.69
N THR A 215 -5.80 -13.53 13.91
CA THR A 215 -5.70 -14.52 12.84
C THR A 215 -4.88 -15.75 13.25
N TYR A 216 -4.15 -15.76 14.39
CA TYR A 216 -3.15 -16.81 14.70
C TYR A 216 -3.01 -17.21 16.19
N ASN A 217 -4.13 -17.30 16.90
CA ASN A 217 -4.22 -17.51 18.36
C ASN A 217 -3.73 -18.88 18.92
N SER A 218 -2.87 -19.66 18.24
CA SER A 218 -2.43 -20.97 18.78
C SER A 218 -1.03 -21.44 18.40
N ILE A 219 -0.07 -20.55 18.19
CA ILE A 219 1.32 -20.99 17.95
C ILE A 219 1.97 -21.37 19.30
N SER A 220 2.32 -22.65 19.47
CA SER A 220 3.19 -23.09 20.58
C SER A 220 4.62 -22.68 20.25
N VAL A 221 5.11 -21.73 21.03
CA VAL A 221 6.40 -21.06 20.89
C VAL A 221 7.44 -21.72 21.80
N ASP A 222 8.65 -21.90 21.28
CA ASP A 222 9.79 -22.20 22.13
C ASP A 222 10.33 -20.85 22.62
N LYS A 223 10.40 -20.65 23.94
CA LYS A 223 10.91 -19.40 24.51
C LYS A 223 12.42 -19.44 24.63
N VAL A 224 13.10 -18.48 24.04
CA VAL A 224 14.54 -18.23 24.27
C VAL A 224 14.70 -16.79 24.69
N GLY A 225 14.90 -16.56 26.00
CA GLY A 225 14.83 -15.22 26.59
C GLY A 225 13.39 -14.67 26.55
N ASP A 226 13.25 -13.41 26.12
CA ASP A 226 11.95 -12.75 25.93
C ASP A 226 11.30 -13.04 24.56
N ASN A 227 12.00 -13.76 23.68
CA ASN A 227 11.60 -13.97 22.30
C ASN A 227 10.86 -15.30 22.08
N ASP A 228 9.78 -15.24 21.31
CA ASP A 228 9.00 -16.38 20.86
C ASP A 228 9.58 -16.93 19.54
N ILE A 229 10.29 -18.07 19.60
CA ILE A 229 10.91 -18.71 18.43
C ILE A 229 10.04 -19.87 17.94
N ILE A 230 9.86 -19.95 16.61
CA ILE A 230 9.09 -20.98 15.92
C ILE A 230 9.96 -21.59 14.82
N SER A 231 9.88 -22.91 14.64
CA SER A 231 10.60 -23.56 13.54
C SER A 231 9.94 -23.24 12.20
N GLU A 232 10.71 -23.30 11.10
CA GLU A 232 10.19 -23.16 9.74
C GLU A 232 8.99 -24.07 9.45
N SER A 233 9.06 -25.34 9.87
CA SER A 233 7.93 -26.25 9.81
C SER A 233 6.73 -25.69 10.57
N LYS A 234 6.89 -25.31 11.84
CA LYS A 234 5.81 -24.76 12.67
C LYS A 234 5.24 -23.45 12.10
N PHE A 235 6.07 -22.63 11.45
CA PHE A 235 5.63 -21.41 10.77
C PHE A 235 4.72 -21.76 9.59
N TYR A 236 5.14 -22.64 8.68
CA TYR A 236 4.30 -23.08 7.58
C TYR A 236 3.06 -23.87 8.07
N ASP A 237 3.20 -24.69 9.11
CA ASP A 237 2.11 -25.46 9.74
C ASP A 237 1.10 -24.57 10.53
N LYS A 238 1.38 -23.27 10.71
CA LYS A 238 0.51 -22.31 11.42
C LYS A 238 0.04 -21.16 10.57
N VAL A 239 0.82 -20.75 9.57
CA VAL A 239 0.33 -19.91 8.45
C VAL A 239 -0.69 -20.70 7.62
N ASN A 240 -0.48 -22.01 7.46
CA ASN A 240 -1.53 -22.95 7.08
C ASN A 240 -2.09 -23.58 8.37
N TYR A 241 -3.08 -22.92 8.99
CA TYR A 241 -3.81 -23.42 10.16
C TYR A 241 -4.17 -24.92 10.04
N TYR A 242 -3.60 -25.79 10.90
CA TYR A 242 -3.95 -27.21 11.15
C TYR A 242 -3.20 -28.33 10.36
N PRO A 243 -3.07 -29.55 10.93
CA PRO A 243 -2.02 -30.51 10.56
C PRO A 243 -2.11 -31.03 9.12
N ARG A 244 -0.93 -31.32 8.57
CA ARG A 244 -0.58 -31.61 7.17
C ARG A 244 -1.45 -32.60 6.40
N ASP A 245 -2.30 -33.37 7.07
CA ASP A 245 -2.99 -34.49 6.44
C ASP A 245 -4.31 -34.08 5.75
N GLN A 246 -4.77 -32.84 5.95
CA GLN A 246 -6.08 -32.39 5.47
C GLN A 246 -6.05 -31.16 4.56
N ILE A 247 -4.94 -30.41 4.52
CA ILE A 247 -4.78 -29.22 3.69
C ILE A 247 -4.01 -29.56 2.43
N VAL A 248 -4.63 -29.30 1.28
CA VAL A 248 -4.03 -29.60 -0.02
C VAL A 248 -4.33 -28.49 -1.01
N HIS A 249 -3.35 -28.17 -1.85
CA HIS A 249 -3.55 -27.26 -2.97
C HIS A 249 -4.43 -27.94 -4.01
N ARG A 250 -5.54 -27.29 -4.39
CA ARG A 250 -6.50 -27.82 -5.36
C ARG A 250 -6.99 -26.71 -6.28
N GLN A 251 -7.47 -27.15 -7.44
CA GLN A 251 -8.35 -26.39 -8.29
C GLN A 251 -9.77 -26.93 -8.09
N LEU A 252 -10.65 -26.09 -7.58
CA LEU A 252 -12.07 -26.40 -7.43
C LEU A 252 -12.80 -25.87 -8.65
N HIS A 253 -13.69 -26.70 -9.19
CA HIS A 253 -14.49 -26.37 -10.35
C HIS A 253 -15.98 -26.42 -9.99
N ASP A 254 -16.79 -25.61 -10.66
CA ASP A 254 -18.25 -25.68 -10.54
C ASP A 254 -18.84 -26.90 -11.27
N GLU A 255 -20.17 -27.04 -11.25
CA GLU A 255 -20.91 -28.13 -11.90
C GLU A 255 -20.68 -28.18 -13.43
N ASP A 256 -20.35 -27.04 -14.05
CA ASP A 256 -20.06 -26.91 -15.48
C ASP A 256 -18.57 -27.16 -15.80
N GLY A 257 -17.75 -27.48 -14.79
CA GLY A 257 -16.32 -27.73 -14.92
C GLY A 257 -15.47 -26.47 -15.05
N LYS A 258 -15.99 -25.29 -14.69
CA LYS A 258 -15.23 -24.03 -14.72
C LYS A 258 -14.47 -23.83 -13.42
N LEU A 259 -13.24 -23.33 -13.51
CA LEU A 259 -12.41 -23.04 -12.34
C LEU A 259 -13.07 -21.93 -11.51
N VAL A 260 -13.41 -22.22 -10.26
CA VAL A 260 -14.00 -21.26 -9.32
C VAL A 260 -13.05 -20.90 -8.18
N TYR A 261 -12.06 -21.74 -7.91
CA TYR A 261 -11.05 -21.48 -6.90
C TYR A 261 -9.76 -22.23 -7.21
N GLU A 262 -8.61 -21.58 -7.04
CA GLU A 262 -7.32 -22.24 -6.97
C GLU A 262 -6.59 -21.79 -5.70
N GLY A 263 -6.04 -22.74 -4.96
CA GLY A 263 -5.35 -22.46 -3.71
C GLY A 263 -5.41 -23.62 -2.75
N TYR A 264 -5.13 -23.33 -1.48
CA TYR A 264 -5.19 -24.31 -0.42
C TYR A 264 -6.64 -24.64 -0.05
N THR A 265 -6.90 -25.90 0.28
CA THR A 265 -8.24 -26.36 0.66
C THR A 265 -8.20 -27.23 1.89
N LEU A 266 -9.20 -27.10 2.76
CA LEU A 266 -9.46 -28.01 3.88
C LEU A 266 -10.74 -28.77 3.57
N HIS A 267 -10.66 -30.10 3.44
CA HIS A 267 -11.80 -30.95 3.09
C HIS A 267 -12.62 -30.49 1.86
N TYR A 268 -11.93 -29.98 0.83
CA TYR A 268 -12.49 -29.46 -0.44
C TYR A 268 -13.11 -28.05 -0.37
N SER A 269 -13.05 -27.38 0.79
CA SER A 269 -13.39 -25.96 0.92
C SER A 269 -12.16 -25.08 0.75
N PRO A 270 -12.28 -23.87 0.17
CA PRO A 270 -11.22 -22.87 0.23
C PRO A 270 -10.72 -22.63 1.65
N TYR A 271 -9.40 -22.64 1.82
CA TYR A 271 -8.79 -22.48 3.13
C TYR A 271 -7.32 -22.08 3.01
N GLY A 272 -6.89 -21.03 3.71
CA GLY A 272 -5.55 -20.45 3.53
C GLY A 272 -5.47 -19.63 2.23
N PHE A 273 -4.28 -19.53 1.66
CA PHE A 273 -4.08 -18.71 0.46
C PHE A 273 -4.77 -19.28 -0.77
N GLY A 274 -5.42 -18.39 -1.52
CA GLY A 274 -5.95 -18.76 -2.82
C GLY A 274 -6.55 -17.59 -3.58
N LYS A 275 -7.10 -17.95 -4.74
CA LYS A 275 -7.80 -17.07 -5.66
C LYS A 275 -9.14 -17.70 -5.98
N ALA A 276 -10.19 -16.90 -5.94
CA ALA A 276 -11.52 -17.27 -6.38
C ALA A 276 -11.84 -16.53 -7.69
N TYR A 277 -12.61 -17.17 -8.56
CA TYR A 277 -12.90 -16.68 -9.90
C TYR A 277 -14.40 -16.58 -10.15
N PHE A 278 -14.80 -15.59 -10.95
CA PHE A 278 -16.12 -15.50 -11.53
C PHE A 278 -16.35 -16.62 -12.57
N ALA A 279 -17.62 -16.87 -12.92
CA ALA A 279 -17.99 -17.90 -13.90
C ALA A 279 -17.51 -17.62 -15.34
N ASN A 280 -16.99 -16.41 -15.61
CA ASN A 280 -16.33 -16.04 -16.86
C ASN A 280 -14.80 -16.26 -16.81
N GLY A 281 -14.25 -16.65 -15.66
CA GLY A 281 -12.81 -16.86 -15.45
C GLY A 281 -12.06 -15.66 -14.86
N ASP A 282 -12.72 -14.51 -14.70
CA ASP A 282 -12.07 -13.32 -14.13
C ASP A 282 -11.85 -13.45 -12.62
N LEU A 283 -10.81 -12.78 -12.11
CA LEU A 283 -10.47 -12.82 -10.69
C LEU A 283 -11.59 -12.17 -9.86
N PHE A 284 -12.16 -12.93 -8.93
CA PHE A 284 -13.18 -12.44 -7.99
C PHE A 284 -12.56 -12.00 -6.67
N ARG A 285 -11.70 -12.83 -6.08
CA ARG A 285 -11.02 -12.55 -4.81
C ARG A 285 -9.64 -13.16 -4.78
N GLU A 286 -8.71 -12.52 -4.08
CA GLU A 286 -7.41 -13.11 -3.75
C GLU A 286 -7.01 -12.77 -2.32
N GLY A 287 -6.42 -13.74 -1.61
CA GLY A 287 -5.98 -13.55 -0.23
C GLY A 287 -6.12 -14.80 0.63
N ILE A 288 -6.38 -14.59 1.91
CA ILE A 288 -6.49 -15.64 2.93
C ILE A 288 -7.97 -16.01 3.11
N PHE A 289 -8.28 -17.27 2.90
CA PHE A 289 -9.59 -17.87 3.10
C PHE A 289 -9.62 -18.64 4.41
N ASP A 290 -10.73 -18.57 5.12
CA ASP A 290 -11.09 -19.48 6.19
C ASP A 290 -12.27 -20.35 5.71
N ILE A 291 -12.72 -21.30 6.52
CA ILE A 291 -13.84 -22.21 6.19
C ILE A 291 -15.12 -21.48 5.76
N LYS A 292 -15.31 -20.21 6.16
CA LYS A 292 -16.46 -19.36 5.81
C LYS A 292 -16.21 -18.38 4.67
N GLY A 293 -15.07 -18.47 4.01
CA GLY A 293 -14.63 -17.59 2.93
C GLY A 293 -13.49 -16.66 3.34
N ILE A 294 -13.21 -15.68 2.49
CA ILE A 294 -12.10 -14.74 2.68
C ILE A 294 -12.15 -14.05 4.05
N VAL A 295 -10.99 -13.88 4.67
CA VAL A 295 -10.79 -13.15 5.94
C VAL A 295 -9.82 -11.99 5.79
N GLN A 296 -8.96 -12.00 4.77
CA GLN A 296 -8.07 -10.90 4.44
C GLN A 296 -7.67 -10.96 2.96
N GLY A 297 -7.57 -9.82 2.28
CA GLY A 297 -7.17 -9.76 0.88
C GLY A 297 -7.97 -8.76 0.06
N LYS A 298 -8.16 -9.07 -1.22
CA LYS A 298 -8.81 -8.22 -2.22
C LYS A 298 -10.03 -8.90 -2.82
N GLU A 299 -11.00 -8.09 -3.19
CA GLU A 299 -12.19 -8.47 -3.95
C GLU A 299 -12.36 -7.52 -5.14
N TYR A 300 -12.78 -8.05 -6.27
CA TYR A 300 -12.90 -7.34 -7.54
C TYR A 300 -14.32 -7.42 -8.10
N TYR A 301 -14.69 -6.42 -8.89
CA TYR A 301 -15.86 -6.45 -9.76
C TYR A 301 -15.64 -7.39 -10.96
N PRO A 302 -16.71 -7.84 -11.64
CA PRO A 302 -16.59 -8.58 -12.91
C PRO A 302 -15.82 -7.81 -14.00
N SER A 303 -15.75 -6.47 -13.89
CA SER A 303 -14.92 -5.62 -14.76
C SER A 303 -13.42 -5.74 -14.50
N GLY A 304 -13.00 -6.42 -13.43
CA GLY A 304 -11.61 -6.49 -12.95
C GLY A 304 -11.21 -5.30 -12.06
N GLN A 305 -12.07 -4.30 -11.88
CA GLN A 305 -11.81 -3.18 -10.97
C GLN A 305 -11.82 -3.65 -9.51
N LEU A 306 -10.92 -3.08 -8.69
CA LEU A 306 -10.89 -3.38 -7.26
C LEU A 306 -12.20 -2.91 -6.64
N ARG A 307 -12.85 -3.78 -5.87
CA ARG A 307 -14.08 -3.49 -5.13
C ARG A 307 -13.80 -3.24 -3.67
N PHE A 308 -12.93 -4.05 -3.09
CA PHE A 308 -12.56 -3.95 -1.69
C PHE A 308 -11.17 -4.54 -1.45
N GLU A 309 -10.39 -3.91 -0.59
CA GLU A 309 -9.17 -4.47 -0.02
C GLU A 309 -9.18 -4.29 1.50
N GLY A 310 -8.86 -5.34 2.25
CA GLY A 310 -8.82 -5.27 3.71
C GLY A 310 -9.16 -6.59 4.39
N GLN A 311 -9.82 -6.49 5.53
CA GLN A 311 -10.16 -7.61 6.40
C GLN A 311 -11.66 -7.86 6.43
N TRP A 312 -12.02 -9.15 6.43
CA TRP A 312 -13.37 -9.61 6.69
C TRP A 312 -13.42 -10.29 8.05
N CYS A 313 -14.40 -9.92 8.86
CA CYS A 313 -14.57 -10.49 10.18
C CYS A 313 -15.43 -11.75 10.11
N LEU A 314 -14.94 -12.80 10.78
CA LEU A 314 -15.63 -14.08 10.91
C LEU A 314 -17.03 -13.90 11.49
N THR A 315 -18.03 -14.38 10.76
CA THR A 315 -19.40 -14.38 11.27
C THR A 315 -19.60 -15.48 12.30
N ARG A 316 -20.08 -15.11 13.50
CA ARG A 316 -20.55 -16.07 14.51
C ARG A 316 -21.98 -16.58 14.26
N GLY A 317 -22.66 -16.06 13.23
CA GLY A 317 -24.04 -16.39 12.86
C GLY A 317 -24.14 -16.86 11.42
N TYR A 318 -25.37 -17.03 10.92
CA TYR A 318 -25.64 -17.36 9.52
C TYR A 318 -25.20 -16.24 8.57
N GLY A 319 -24.61 -16.59 7.42
CA GLY A 319 -24.14 -15.66 6.39
C GLY A 319 -22.62 -15.53 6.26
N PRO A 320 -22.16 -14.89 5.16
CA PRO A 320 -20.75 -14.82 4.78
C PRO A 320 -19.96 -13.89 5.69
N ASN A 321 -18.64 -14.04 5.71
CA ASN A 321 -17.75 -13.04 6.32
C ASN A 321 -18.04 -11.65 5.77
N ALA A 322 -18.10 -10.65 6.64
CA ALA A 322 -18.41 -9.27 6.28
C ALA A 322 -17.16 -8.40 6.40
N PRO A 323 -16.94 -7.43 5.50
CA PRO A 323 -15.88 -6.44 5.66
C PRO A 323 -15.94 -5.81 7.06
N CYS A 324 -14.79 -5.65 7.71
CA CYS A 324 -14.72 -4.98 9.00
C CYS A 324 -13.68 -3.86 9.08
N ASP A 325 -12.66 -3.88 8.24
CA ASP A 325 -11.70 -2.78 8.09
C ASP A 325 -11.07 -2.84 6.70
N GLY A 326 -10.99 -1.71 5.99
CA GLY A 326 -10.38 -1.68 4.66
C GLY A 326 -10.83 -0.52 3.78
N ASN A 327 -10.45 -0.57 2.51
CA ASN A 327 -10.83 0.37 1.47
C ASN A 327 -11.90 -0.26 0.56
N ALA A 328 -12.99 0.45 0.31
CA ALA A 328 -14.00 0.08 -0.67
C ALA A 328 -14.03 1.09 -1.82
N TYR A 329 -14.26 0.57 -3.02
CA TYR A 329 -14.25 1.31 -4.26
C TYR A 329 -15.54 1.06 -5.03
N ASP A 330 -15.89 1.97 -5.93
CA ASP A 330 -16.97 1.77 -6.91
C ASP A 330 -16.48 1.09 -8.20
N GLU A 331 -17.38 0.85 -9.15
CA GLU A 331 -17.04 0.19 -10.43
C GLU A 331 -16.17 1.05 -11.35
N ASN A 332 -16.01 2.35 -11.08
CA ASN A 332 -15.10 3.23 -11.80
C ASN A 332 -13.69 3.24 -11.17
N GLY A 333 -13.51 2.56 -10.03
CA GLY A 333 -12.27 2.54 -9.26
C GLY A 333 -12.13 3.71 -8.28
N GLU A 334 -13.18 4.50 -8.04
CA GLU A 334 -13.15 5.59 -7.08
C GLU A 334 -13.30 5.07 -5.65
N LEU A 335 -12.47 5.57 -4.72
CA LEU A 335 -12.55 5.22 -3.31
C LEU A 335 -13.83 5.80 -2.69
N ILE A 336 -14.78 4.93 -2.34
CA ILE A 336 -16.06 5.32 -1.73
C ILE A 336 -16.04 5.25 -0.20
N TYR A 337 -15.11 4.49 0.38
CA TYR A 337 -14.99 4.38 1.82
C TYR A 337 -13.62 3.84 2.25
N SER A 338 -13.16 4.26 3.41
CA SER A 338 -11.96 3.71 4.04
C SER A 338 -12.07 3.71 5.55
N GLY A 339 -11.67 2.60 6.17
CA GLY A 339 -11.66 2.40 7.62
C GLY A 339 -12.63 1.32 8.09
N LYS A 340 -13.10 1.45 9.33
CA LYS A 340 -13.87 0.40 10.03
C LYS A 340 -15.32 0.31 9.58
N PHE A 341 -15.71 -0.85 9.05
CA PHE A 341 -17.08 -1.12 8.67
C PHE A 341 -17.95 -1.41 9.90
N GLU A 342 -19.09 -0.75 9.97
CA GLU A 342 -20.09 -1.03 11.01
C GLU A 342 -21.06 -2.10 10.50
N ILE A 343 -21.12 -3.24 11.19
CA ILE A 343 -22.01 -4.35 10.84
C ILE A 343 -23.11 -4.48 11.88
N LYS A 344 -24.37 -4.49 11.42
CA LYS A 344 -25.54 -4.87 12.23
C LYS A 344 -26.02 -6.25 11.83
N ARG A 345 -26.54 -7.03 12.78
CA ARG A 345 -27.15 -8.33 12.50
C ARG A 345 -28.67 -8.22 12.44
N GLY A 346 -29.25 -8.88 11.44
CA GLY A 346 -30.70 -9.07 11.36
C GLY A 346 -31.19 -10.16 12.32
N GLY A 347 -32.51 -10.38 12.37
CA GLY A 347 -33.14 -11.35 13.28
C GLY A 347 -32.64 -12.80 13.16
N VAL A 348 -32.15 -13.19 11.97
CA VAL A 348 -31.58 -14.52 11.69
C VAL A 348 -30.03 -14.55 11.74
N GLY A 349 -29.40 -13.47 12.18
CA GLY A 349 -27.94 -13.38 12.31
C GLY A 349 -27.18 -12.96 11.05
N TRP A 350 -27.87 -12.79 9.91
CA TRP A 350 -27.28 -12.31 8.65
C TRP A 350 -26.64 -10.91 8.82
N PRO A 351 -25.38 -10.72 8.39
CA PRO A 351 -24.70 -9.43 8.55
C PRO A 351 -25.24 -8.40 7.54
N MET A 352 -25.34 -7.15 7.99
CA MET A 352 -25.74 -6.02 7.17
C MET A 352 -24.78 -4.86 7.42
N ILE A 353 -24.20 -4.34 6.34
CA ILE A 353 -23.29 -3.20 6.39
C ILE A 353 -24.11 -1.93 6.65
N GLN A 354 -23.84 -1.28 7.79
CA GLN A 354 -24.43 0.01 8.16
C GLN A 354 -23.55 1.17 7.70
N LYS A 355 -22.21 1.01 7.80
CA LYS A 355 -21.23 1.95 7.28
C LYS A 355 -20.16 1.21 6.47
N PRO A 356 -19.87 1.66 5.23
CA PRO A 356 -20.56 2.74 4.51
C PRO A 356 -21.99 2.32 4.11
N LYS A 357 -22.93 3.28 4.16
CA LYS A 357 -24.34 3.00 3.84
C LYS A 357 -24.47 2.69 2.35
N GLY A 358 -25.14 1.58 2.03
CA GLY A 358 -25.41 1.20 0.64
C GLY A 358 -24.32 0.35 -0.02
N PHE A 359 -23.19 0.09 0.64
CA PHE A 359 -22.22 -0.87 0.14
C PHE A 359 -22.78 -2.30 0.27
N PRO A 360 -22.93 -3.04 -0.85
CA PRO A 360 -23.51 -4.37 -0.80
C PRO A 360 -22.59 -5.33 -0.06
N LEU A 361 -23.15 -6.22 0.75
CA LEU A 361 -22.36 -7.25 1.41
C LEU A 361 -21.77 -8.24 0.40
N GLU A 362 -22.56 -8.62 -0.61
CA GLU A 362 -22.20 -9.58 -1.63
C GLU A 362 -22.49 -9.03 -3.02
N GLN A 363 -21.69 -9.47 -3.99
CA GLN A 363 -21.93 -9.20 -5.40
C GLN A 363 -23.00 -10.16 -5.95
N LYS A 364 -23.84 -9.66 -6.88
CA LYS A 364 -24.90 -10.48 -7.51
C LYS A 364 -24.32 -11.66 -8.31
N GLU A 365 -23.19 -11.44 -8.98
CA GLU A 365 -22.52 -12.40 -9.85
C GLU A 365 -21.44 -13.21 -9.12
N ARG A 366 -21.47 -13.27 -7.78
CA ARG A 366 -20.46 -14.01 -7.01
C ARG A 366 -20.43 -15.49 -7.43
N PRO A 367 -19.26 -16.12 -7.48
CA PRO A 367 -19.16 -17.55 -7.71
C PRO A 367 -19.81 -18.33 -6.58
N LYS A 368 -20.47 -19.43 -6.93
CA LYS A 368 -20.94 -20.42 -5.96
C LYS A 368 -19.75 -21.29 -5.58
N ILE A 369 -19.16 -20.99 -4.43
CA ILE A 369 -18.10 -21.80 -3.85
C ILE A 369 -18.65 -22.34 -2.54
N ASP A 370 -18.56 -23.66 -2.36
CA ASP A 370 -19.01 -24.31 -1.14
C ASP A 370 -18.00 -24.04 -0.02
N TYR A 371 -18.42 -23.19 0.91
CA TYR A 371 -17.76 -22.89 2.17
C TYR A 371 -18.51 -23.70 3.23
N TYR A 372 -17.92 -24.82 3.68
CA TYR A 372 -18.55 -25.79 4.59
C TYR A 372 -19.01 -25.19 5.94
#